data_AF-A0A9D7N4E0-F1
#
_entry.id   AF-A0A9D7N4E0-F1
#
_cell.length_a   1.000
_cell.length_b   1.000
_cell.length_c   1.000
_cell.angle_alpha   90.00
_cell.angle_beta   90.00
_cell.angle_gamma   90.00
#
_symmetry.space_group_name_H-M   'P 1'
#
loop_
_entity.id
_entity.type
_entity.pdbx_description
1 polymer ?
#
loop_
_entity_poly.entity_id
_entity_poly.type
_entity_poly.pdbx_seq_one_letter_code
_entity_poly.pdbx_strand_id
1 'polypeptide(L)'
;MKRLLSWLRGAERSSSANGDPRHELGRRGEELAAAHYRAEGYRILARRWRSACGEVDLVVERTARGQRRELAAVEVKTRRARRRDALDDPIAETRAAQLARVERALLSHPRARPRRLRDGARGPLLRVDLAAVLARTDGVLELRVSRGRPFELLGRRGRIPSQAEARRPERR
;
A
#
# COMPACT_ATOMS: atom_id res chain seq x y z
N MET A 1 -7.92 -15.08 -24.31
CA MET A 1 -6.45 -14.86 -24.29
C MET A 1 -6.12 -13.68 -25.21
N LYS A 2 -5.79 -12.51 -24.65
CA LYS A 2 -5.41 -11.32 -25.43
C LYS A 2 -4.15 -10.70 -24.82
N ARG A 3 -3.05 -10.78 -25.57
CA ARG A 3 -1.82 -10.01 -25.37
C ARG A 3 -2.14 -8.55 -25.72
N LEU A 4 -1.74 -7.59 -24.87
CA LEU A 4 -1.74 -6.18 -25.25
C LEU A 4 -0.42 -5.52 -24.82
N LEU A 5 0.40 -5.30 -25.84
CA LEU A 5 1.29 -4.15 -26.11
C LEU A 5 2.49 -3.89 -25.19
N SER A 6 3.63 -4.33 -25.73
CA SER A 6 4.99 -3.81 -25.53
C SER A 6 5.14 -2.45 -26.22
N TRP A 7 5.55 -1.44 -25.46
CA TRP A 7 6.12 -0.14 -25.87
C TRP A 7 7.15 0.20 -24.76
N LEU A 8 8.40 0.59 -24.93
CA LEU A 8 9.30 0.92 -26.05
C LEU A 8 10.74 0.54 -25.62
N ARG A 9 11.54 0.04 -26.56
CA ARG A 9 13.01 -0.04 -26.48
C ARG A 9 13.58 1.15 -27.26
N GLY A 10 14.55 1.86 -26.66
CA GLY A 10 15.61 2.55 -27.40
C GLY A 10 15.84 4.03 -27.08
N ALA A 11 17.04 4.31 -26.54
CA ALA A 11 17.82 5.56 -26.48
C ALA A 11 17.18 6.75 -25.72
N GLU A 12 17.84 7.41 -24.76
CA GLU A 12 19.19 7.96 -24.79
C GLU A 12 19.91 7.84 -23.43
N ARG A 13 21.24 7.71 -23.49
CA ARG A 13 22.12 7.83 -22.33
C ARG A 13 22.28 9.30 -21.99
N SER A 14 21.52 9.79 -21.00
CA SER A 14 21.79 11.06 -20.33
C SER A 14 22.42 10.78 -18.96
N SER A 15 23.67 11.20 -18.83
CA SER A 15 24.52 11.11 -17.64
C SER A 15 24.03 11.99 -16.48
N SER A 16 24.20 11.46 -15.26
CA SER A 16 24.19 12.10 -13.93
C SER A 16 23.00 11.75 -13.03
N ALA A 17 23.06 10.58 -12.40
CA ALA A 17 22.47 10.37 -11.08
C ALA A 17 23.28 9.31 -10.32
N ASN A 18 24.10 9.76 -9.38
CA ASN A 18 24.73 8.92 -8.36
C ASN A 18 23.63 8.39 -7.41
N GLY A 19 22.85 7.41 -7.85
CA GLY A 19 21.74 6.83 -7.10
C GLY A 19 21.97 5.35 -6.84
N ASP A 20 21.89 4.93 -5.57
CA ASP A 20 21.92 3.52 -5.20
C ASP A 20 20.89 2.73 -6.04
N PRO A 21 21.29 1.70 -6.82
CA PRO A 21 20.40 0.87 -7.62
C PRO A 21 19.22 0.25 -6.84
N ARG A 22 19.33 0.17 -5.50
CA ARG A 22 18.23 -0.24 -4.61
C ARG A 22 17.18 0.85 -4.47
N HIS A 23 17.60 2.12 -4.38
CA HIS A 23 16.68 3.25 -4.30
C HIS A 23 15.89 3.42 -5.58
N GLU A 24 16.53 3.29 -6.75
CA GLU A 24 15.83 3.38 -8.03
C GLU A 24 14.79 2.25 -8.19
N LEU A 25 15.17 1.02 -7.83
CA LEU A 25 14.24 -0.12 -7.85
C LEU A 25 13.05 0.11 -6.90
N GLY A 26 13.30 0.62 -5.69
CA GLY A 26 12.24 0.98 -4.74
C GLY A 26 11.25 2.00 -5.32
N ARG A 27 11.75 3.05 -5.99
CA ARG A 27 10.90 4.06 -6.64
C ARG A 27 10.07 3.48 -7.77
N ARG A 28 10.63 2.59 -8.58
CA ARG A 28 9.89 1.88 -9.63
C ARG A 28 8.78 0.99 -9.06
N GLY A 29 9.03 0.33 -7.93
CA GLY A 29 8.01 -0.45 -7.23
C GLY A 29 6.89 0.42 -6.67
N GLU A 30 7.21 1.56 -6.06
CA GLU A 30 6.22 2.53 -5.58
C GLU A 30 5.36 3.08 -6.74
N GLU A 31 5.97 3.38 -7.89
CA GLU A 31 5.22 3.83 -9.08
C GLU A 31 4.31 2.74 -9.63
N LEU A 32 4.77 1.49 -9.69
CA LEU A 32 3.95 0.36 -10.13
C LEU A 32 2.73 0.15 -9.22
N ALA A 33 2.93 0.22 -7.90
CA ALA A 33 1.83 0.16 -6.94
C ALA A 33 0.86 1.33 -7.13
N ALA A 34 1.36 2.57 -7.28
CA ALA A 34 0.52 3.74 -7.52
C ALA A 34 -0.29 3.61 -8.83
N ALA A 35 0.33 3.13 -9.90
CA ALA A 35 -0.34 2.88 -11.18
C ALA A 35 -1.46 1.84 -11.05
N HIS A 36 -1.22 0.74 -10.32
CA HIS A 36 -2.23 -0.26 -10.03
C HIS A 36 -3.45 0.33 -9.30
N TYR A 37 -3.24 1.08 -8.21
CA TYR A 37 -4.35 1.71 -7.49
C TYR A 37 -5.11 2.73 -8.35
N ARG A 38 -4.42 3.51 -9.19
CA ARG A 38 -5.07 4.42 -10.15
C ARG A 38 -5.97 3.65 -11.13
N ALA A 39 -5.48 2.53 -11.68
CA ALA A 39 -6.25 1.68 -12.59
C ALA A 39 -7.51 1.10 -11.94
N GLU A 40 -7.50 0.87 -10.62
CA GLU A 40 -8.66 0.43 -9.85
C GLU A 40 -9.60 1.57 -9.39
N GLY A 41 -9.34 2.79 -9.85
CA GLY A 41 -10.17 3.97 -9.56
C GLY A 41 -9.86 4.65 -8.24
N TYR A 42 -8.74 4.33 -7.58
CA TYR A 42 -8.28 5.10 -6.43
C TYR A 42 -7.55 6.37 -6.87
N ARG A 43 -7.75 7.44 -6.10
CA ARG A 43 -6.89 8.62 -6.14
C ARG A 43 -5.73 8.43 -5.18
N ILE A 44 -4.51 8.71 -5.65
CA ILE A 44 -3.32 8.82 -4.80
C ILE A 44 -3.37 10.15 -4.06
N LEU A 45 -3.49 10.11 -2.74
CA LEU A 45 -3.51 11.30 -1.89
C LEU A 45 -2.12 11.74 -1.45
N ALA A 46 -1.23 10.77 -1.20
CA ALA A 46 0.14 11.03 -0.81
C ALA A 46 1.05 9.86 -1.21
N ARG A 47 2.34 10.18 -1.38
CA ARG A 47 3.45 9.24 -1.60
C ARG A 47 4.53 9.54 -0.57
N ARG A 48 5.18 8.53 0.01
CA ARG A 48 6.16 8.67 1.10
C ARG A 48 5.65 9.62 2.19
N TRP A 49 4.41 9.38 2.61
CA TRP A 49 3.72 10.23 3.56
C TRP A 49 4.32 10.06 4.95
N ARG A 50 4.84 11.17 5.50
CA ARG A 50 5.38 11.20 6.86
C ARG A 50 4.30 11.56 7.85
N SER A 51 4.12 10.70 8.85
CA SER A 51 3.25 10.92 10.01
C SER A 51 4.09 10.93 11.28
N ALA A 52 3.48 11.31 12.41
CA ALA A 52 4.12 11.19 13.72
C ALA A 52 4.45 9.72 14.09
N CYS A 53 3.80 8.75 13.45
CA CYS A 53 4.04 7.32 13.68
C CYS A 53 5.03 6.70 12.67
N GLY A 54 5.62 7.50 11.78
CA GLY A 54 6.55 7.06 10.74
C GLY A 54 6.03 7.26 9.32
N GLU A 55 6.73 6.68 8.35
CA GLU A 55 6.48 6.85 6.91
C GLU A 55 5.54 5.77 6.35
N VAL A 56 4.63 6.15 5.46
CA VAL A 56 3.74 5.25 4.72
C VAL A 56 3.98 5.49 3.23
N ASP A 57 4.21 4.43 2.45
CA ASP A 57 4.60 4.57 1.05
C ASP A 57 3.51 5.23 0.20
N LEU A 58 2.25 4.81 0.34
CA LEU A 58 1.12 5.46 -0.34
C LEU A 58 -0.08 5.63 0.59
N VAL A 59 -0.82 6.72 0.39
CA VAL A 59 -2.18 6.90 0.91
C VAL A 59 -3.13 7.04 -0.27
N VAL A 60 -4.15 6.19 -0.33
CA VAL A 60 -5.07 6.11 -1.47
C VAL A 60 -6.53 6.20 -1.02
N GLU A 61 -7.38 6.81 -1.84
CA GLU A 61 -8.80 7.01 -1.52
C GLU A 61 -9.67 6.66 -2.72
N ARG A 62 -10.80 5.99 -2.47
CA ARG A 62 -11.82 5.74 -3.49
C ARG A 62 -13.21 6.04 -2.93
N THR A 63 -14.06 6.63 -3.75
CA THR A 63 -15.48 6.78 -3.45
C THR A 63 -16.25 6.33 -4.69
N ALA A 64 -16.97 5.21 -4.58
CA ALA A 64 -17.91 4.79 -5.62
C ALA A 64 -19.33 5.27 -5.26
N ARG A 65 -20.18 5.49 -6.27
CA ARG A 65 -21.57 5.95 -6.07
C ARG A 65 -22.32 4.96 -5.18
N GLY A 66 -23.02 5.47 -4.18
CA GLY A 66 -23.78 4.65 -3.22
C GLY A 66 -22.91 3.82 -2.27
N GLN A 67 -21.58 3.91 -2.34
CA GLN A 67 -20.67 3.19 -1.45
C GLN A 67 -20.00 4.12 -0.46
N ARG A 68 -19.58 3.54 0.66
CA ARG A 68 -18.80 4.25 1.66
C ARG A 68 -17.42 4.57 1.10
N ARG A 69 -16.93 5.79 1.39
CA ARG A 69 -15.55 6.20 1.07
C ARG A 69 -14.56 5.21 1.67
N GLU A 70 -13.59 4.79 0.89
CA GLU A 70 -12.46 3.99 1.34
C GLU A 70 -11.22 4.88 1.45
N LEU A 71 -10.42 4.66 2.49
CA LEU A 71 -9.10 5.25 2.66
C LEU A 71 -8.13 4.14 3.05
N ALA A 72 -7.11 3.90 2.23
CA ALA A 72 -6.11 2.88 2.52
C ALA A 72 -4.71 3.48 2.65
N ALA A 73 -3.96 3.00 3.63
CA ALA A 73 -2.51 3.13 3.68
C ALA A 73 -1.91 1.88 3.02
N VAL A 74 -0.95 2.08 2.11
CA VAL A 74 -0.30 0.98 1.39
C VAL A 74 1.18 1.00 1.74
N GLU A 75 1.68 -0.13 2.25
CA GLU A 75 3.11 -0.37 2.40
C GLU A 75 3.62 -1.13 1.16
N VAL A 76 4.66 -0.61 0.51
CA VAL A 76 5.24 -1.17 -0.70
C VAL A 76 6.59 -1.81 -0.37
N LYS A 77 6.71 -3.12 -0.65
CA LYS A 77 7.95 -3.88 -0.48
C LYS A 77 8.49 -4.29 -1.83
N THR A 78 9.61 -3.69 -2.23
CA THR A 78 10.30 -4.08 -3.47
C THR A 78 11.49 -4.99 -3.17
N ARG A 79 11.59 -6.09 -3.91
CA ARG A 79 12.69 -7.07 -3.82
C ARG A 79 13.14 -7.51 -5.20
N ARG A 80 14.42 -7.85 -5.34
CA ARG A 80 14.91 -8.59 -6.52
C ARG A 80 14.65 -10.06 -6.29
N ALA A 81 14.03 -10.74 -7.24
CA ALA A 81 13.83 -12.18 -7.17
C ALA A 81 15.15 -12.91 -7.43
N ARG A 82 15.66 -13.63 -6.45
CA ARG A 82 16.70 -14.65 -6.60
C ARG A 82 16.03 -16.01 -6.80
N ARG A 83 16.76 -16.98 -7.36
CA ARG A 83 16.25 -18.34 -7.66
C ARG A 83 15.64 -19.08 -6.44
N ARG A 84 15.93 -18.64 -5.21
CA ARG A 84 15.41 -19.20 -3.95
C ARG A 84 14.26 -18.38 -3.34
N ASP A 85 14.03 -17.16 -3.83
CA ASP A 85 13.05 -16.19 -3.28
C ASP A 85 11.60 -16.47 -3.74
N ALA A 86 11.37 -17.60 -4.43
CA ALA A 86 10.01 -18.10 -4.66
C ALA A 86 9.34 -18.60 -3.37
N LEU A 87 10.13 -18.80 -2.28
CA LEU A 87 9.65 -19.27 -0.98
C LEU A 87 9.32 -18.13 0.01
N ASP A 88 9.91 -16.95 -0.17
CA ASP A 88 9.79 -15.81 0.75
C ASP A 88 8.77 -14.80 0.22
N ASP A 89 7.53 -14.83 0.74
CA ASP A 89 6.49 -13.86 0.38
C ASP A 89 6.63 -12.59 1.24
N PRO A 90 6.97 -11.41 0.67
CA PRO A 90 7.12 -10.17 1.44
C PRO A 90 5.85 -9.77 2.20
N ILE A 91 4.67 -10.22 1.74
CA ILE A 91 3.40 -10.00 2.42
C ILE A 91 3.31 -10.88 3.68
N ALA A 92 3.75 -12.14 3.61
CA ALA A 92 3.79 -13.07 4.73
C ALA A 92 4.83 -12.65 5.78
N GLU A 93 5.99 -12.14 5.35
CA GLU A 93 7.07 -11.68 6.23
C GLU A 93 6.77 -10.35 6.96
N THR A 94 5.70 -9.66 6.57
CA THR A 94 5.37 -8.37 7.17
C THR A 94 5.00 -8.54 8.65
N ARG A 95 5.85 -7.99 9.52
CA ARG A 95 5.71 -8.12 10.98
C ARG A 95 4.49 -7.35 11.50
N ALA A 96 3.86 -7.89 12.54
CA ALA A 96 2.74 -7.27 13.25
C ALA A 96 3.03 -5.82 13.69
N ALA A 97 4.24 -5.54 14.19
CA ALA A 97 4.65 -4.20 14.60
C ALA A 97 4.67 -3.20 13.43
N GLN A 98 5.05 -3.65 12.24
CA GLN A 98 5.06 -2.82 11.03
C GLN A 98 3.62 -2.49 10.62
N LEU A 99 2.70 -3.46 10.62
CA LEU A 99 1.28 -3.22 10.36
C LEU A 99 0.66 -2.26 11.36
N ALA A 100 0.91 -2.45 12.66
CA ALA A 100 0.40 -1.57 13.71
C ALA A 100 0.93 -0.13 13.59
N ARG A 101 2.17 0.04 13.10
CA ARG A 101 2.74 1.36 12.80
C ARG A 101 1.98 2.05 11.66
N VAL A 102 1.77 1.35 10.55
CA VAL A 102 1.05 1.87 9.37
C VAL A 102 -0.41 2.15 9.70
N GLU A 103 -1.04 1.30 10.50
CA GLU A 103 -2.42 1.49 10.98
C GLU A 103 -2.54 2.78 11.82
N ARG A 104 -1.65 2.99 12.80
CA ARG A 104 -1.61 4.22 13.60
C ARG A 104 -1.36 5.46 12.75
N ALA A 105 -0.46 5.36 11.76
CA ALA A 105 -0.26 6.43 10.79
C ALA A 105 -1.56 6.73 10.06
N LEU A 106 -2.23 5.74 9.48
CA LEU A 106 -3.50 5.93 8.77
C LEU A 106 -4.58 6.59 9.65
N LEU A 107 -4.70 6.18 10.91
CA LEU A 107 -5.66 6.76 11.85
C LEU A 107 -5.40 8.25 12.14
N SER A 108 -4.14 8.69 12.06
CA SER A 108 -3.77 10.10 12.20
C SER A 108 -4.04 10.94 10.95
N HIS A 109 -4.31 10.31 9.80
CA HIS A 109 -4.52 11.04 8.55
C HIS A 109 -5.79 11.91 8.65
N PRO A 110 -5.78 13.19 8.21
CA PRO A 110 -6.94 14.09 8.32
C PRO A 110 -8.22 13.54 7.68
N ARG A 111 -8.07 12.72 6.63
CA ARG A 111 -9.19 12.07 5.95
C ARG A 111 -9.67 10.79 6.60
N ALA A 112 -9.08 10.30 7.68
CA ALA A 112 -9.61 9.16 8.43
C ALA A 112 -10.88 9.52 9.21
N ARG A 113 -11.18 10.82 9.36
CA ARG A 113 -12.36 11.34 10.06
C ARG A 113 -13.51 11.68 9.09
N PRO A 114 -14.75 11.75 9.59
CA PRO A 114 -15.88 12.30 8.83
C PRO A 114 -15.58 13.75 8.39
N ARG A 115 -16.00 14.13 7.19
CA ARG A 115 -15.80 15.51 6.68
C ARG A 115 -16.72 16.53 7.34
N ARG A 116 -17.83 16.08 7.92
CA ARG A 116 -18.76 16.89 8.70
C ARG A 116 -19.18 16.12 9.94
N LEU A 117 -19.17 16.78 11.09
CA LEU A 117 -19.76 16.29 12.33
C LEU A 117 -21.27 16.59 12.29
N ARG A 118 -21.98 16.09 11.27
CA ARG A 118 -23.44 16.01 11.35
C ARG A 118 -23.78 14.74 12.12
N ASP A 119 -24.85 14.77 12.89
CA ASP A 119 -25.33 13.57 13.58
C ASP A 119 -25.48 12.42 12.58
N GLY A 120 -24.83 11.29 12.89
CA GLY A 120 -24.82 10.09 12.04
C GLY A 120 -23.80 10.04 10.90
N ALA A 121 -22.96 11.07 10.69
CA ALA A 121 -21.96 11.06 9.62
C ALA A 121 -20.84 10.02 9.90
N ARG A 122 -20.78 8.95 9.10
CA ARG A 122 -19.73 7.93 9.21
C ARG A 122 -18.43 8.37 8.53
N GLY A 123 -17.30 8.03 9.14
CA GLY A 123 -15.97 8.17 8.53
C GLY A 123 -15.79 7.23 7.33
N PRO A 124 -14.65 7.23 6.63
CA PRO A 124 -14.39 6.23 5.61
C PRO A 124 -14.18 4.84 6.23
N LEU A 125 -14.26 3.81 5.39
CA LEU A 125 -13.66 2.51 5.69
C LEU A 125 -12.14 2.64 5.54
N LEU A 126 -11.42 2.33 6.61
CA LEU A 126 -9.98 2.32 6.69
C LEU A 126 -9.44 0.94 6.31
N ARG A 127 -8.28 0.90 5.66
CA ARG A 127 -7.61 -0.35 5.30
C ARG A 127 -6.09 -0.19 5.30
N VAL A 128 -5.37 -1.22 5.71
CA VAL A 128 -3.93 -1.31 5.50
C VAL A 128 -3.68 -2.37 4.44
N ASP A 129 -3.06 -1.97 3.34
CA ASP A 129 -2.73 -2.85 2.22
C ASP A 129 -1.21 -3.09 2.15
N LEU A 130 -0.82 -4.26 1.65
CA LEU A 130 0.57 -4.61 1.37
C LEU A 130 0.73 -4.83 -0.12
N ALA A 131 1.68 -4.12 -0.73
CA ALA A 131 2.04 -4.25 -2.13
C ALA A 131 3.47 -4.80 -2.24
N ALA A 132 3.62 -6.06 -2.67
CA ALA A 132 4.92 -6.66 -2.94
C ALA A 132 5.26 -6.52 -4.43
N VAL A 133 6.44 -5.98 -4.72
CA VAL A 133 6.99 -5.88 -6.07
C VAL A 133 8.23 -6.76 -6.19
N LEU A 134 8.13 -7.79 -7.02
CA LEU A 134 9.21 -8.73 -7.29
C LEU A 134 9.84 -8.40 -8.65
N ALA A 135 11.10 -7.94 -8.62
CA ALA A 135 11.88 -7.67 -9.82
C ALA A 135 12.60 -8.94 -10.27
N ARG A 136 12.13 -9.50 -11.38
CA ARG A 136 12.72 -10.69 -12.00
C ARG A 136 14.03 -10.35 -12.71
N THR A 137 14.85 -11.36 -12.95
CA THR A 137 16.15 -11.22 -13.64
C THR A 137 16.01 -10.79 -15.10
N ASP A 138 14.85 -11.04 -15.71
CA ASP A 138 14.48 -10.59 -17.07
C ASP A 138 14.02 -9.11 -17.11
N GLY A 139 14.04 -8.41 -15.98
CA GLY A 139 13.63 -7.01 -15.86
C GLY A 139 12.13 -6.80 -15.68
N VAL A 140 11.32 -7.87 -15.70
CA VAL A 140 9.88 -7.80 -15.43
C VAL A 140 9.64 -7.53 -13.94
N LEU A 141 8.73 -6.61 -13.65
CA LEU A 141 8.24 -6.35 -12.31
C LEU A 141 6.88 -7.03 -12.13
N GLU A 142 6.77 -7.92 -11.15
CA GLU A 142 5.51 -8.54 -10.75
C GLU A 142 4.98 -7.84 -9.49
N LEU A 143 3.74 -7.33 -9.55
CA LEU A 143 3.06 -6.73 -8.41
C LEU A 143 2.06 -7.72 -7.82
N ARG A 144 2.11 -7.92 -6.51
CA ARG A 144 1.11 -8.63 -5.72
C ARG A 144 0.57 -7.71 -4.65
N VAL A 145 -0.75 -7.65 -4.51
CA VAL A 145 -1.42 -6.81 -3.51
C VAL A 145 -2.24 -7.69 -2.57
N SER A 146 -2.00 -7.57 -1.27
CA SER A 146 -2.86 -8.11 -0.22
C SER A 146 -3.63 -6.96 0.41
N ARG A 147 -4.95 -6.98 0.25
CA ARG A 147 -5.83 -5.97 0.84
C ARG A 147 -6.20 -6.36 2.27
N GLY A 148 -6.03 -5.44 3.21
CA GLY A 148 -6.44 -5.65 4.59
C GLY A 148 -7.96 -5.78 4.75
N ARG A 149 -8.42 -6.27 5.90
CA ARG A 149 -9.85 -6.22 6.22
C ARG A 149 -10.26 -4.77 6.48
N PRO A 150 -11.33 -4.22 5.87
CA PRO A 150 -11.78 -2.88 6.16
C PRO A 150 -12.19 -2.72 7.63
N PHE A 151 -11.91 -1.56 8.23
CA PHE A 151 -12.29 -1.22 9.60
C PHE A 151 -12.70 0.25 9.73
N GLU A 152 -13.31 0.63 10.85
CA GLU A 152 -13.71 2.01 11.11
C GLU A 152 -12.82 2.63 12.19
N LEU A 153 -12.62 3.94 12.10
CA LEU A 153 -12.17 4.69 13.27
C LEU A 153 -13.32 4.69 14.28
N LEU A 154 -13.22 3.86 15.30
CA LEU A 154 -14.14 3.93 16.43
C LEU A 154 -13.94 5.28 17.15
N GLY A 155 -15.04 5.89 17.59
CA GLY A 155 -14.98 7.12 18.39
C GLY A 155 -14.18 6.91 19.68
N ARG A 156 -13.96 7.98 20.47
CA ARG A 156 -13.11 8.05 21.69
C ARG A 156 -13.27 6.93 22.73
N ARG A 157 -14.26 6.03 22.63
CA ARG A 157 -14.55 4.93 23.56
C ARG A 157 -14.41 3.51 22.98
N GLY A 158 -14.07 3.33 21.71
CA GLY A 158 -13.95 2.00 21.10
C GLY A 158 -12.49 1.59 20.86
N ARG A 159 -12.11 0.42 21.37
CA ARG A 159 -10.81 -0.21 21.08
C ARG A 159 -10.82 -0.70 19.63
N ILE A 160 -9.87 -0.26 18.81
CA ILE A 160 -9.63 -0.80 17.48
C ILE A 160 -8.90 -2.13 17.66
N PRO A 161 -9.47 -3.28 17.27
CA PRO A 161 -8.68 -4.50 17.17
C PRO A 161 -7.69 -4.29 16.04
N SER A 162 -6.41 -4.30 16.37
CA SER A 162 -5.33 -4.07 15.41
C SER A 162 -5.34 -5.18 14.36
N GLN A 163 -4.98 -4.88 13.11
CA GLN A 163 -4.79 -5.91 12.07
C GLN A 163 -3.75 -6.98 12.50
N ALA A 164 -2.85 -6.61 13.43
CA ALA A 164 -1.91 -7.51 14.08
C ALA A 164 -2.58 -8.58 14.96
N GLU A 165 -3.70 -8.27 15.62
CA GLU A 165 -4.45 -9.22 16.44
C GLU A 165 -5.21 -10.23 15.57
N ALA A 166 -5.67 -9.83 14.38
CA ALA A 166 -6.39 -10.69 13.43
C ALA A 166 -5.50 -11.68 12.66
N ARG A 167 -4.17 -11.53 12.70
CA ARG A 167 -3.18 -12.44 12.08
C ARG A 167 -2.61 -13.49 13.04
N ARG A 168 -3.08 -13.56 14.30
CA ARG A 168 -2.69 -14.65 15.19
C ARG A 168 -3.27 -15.96 14.62
N PRO A 169 -2.46 -17.02 14.42
CA PRO A 169 -3.02 -18.33 14.11
C PRO A 169 -3.94 -18.73 15.26
N GLU A 170 -5.13 -19.27 14.93
CA GLU A 170 -5.99 -19.91 15.93
C GLU A 170 -5.12 -20.94 16.66
N ARG A 171 -4.94 -20.75 17.96
CA ARG A 171 -4.32 -21.75 18.81
C ARG A 171 -5.27 -22.95 18.80
N ARG A 172 -4.87 -24.01 18.09
CA ARG A 172 -5.42 -25.34 18.31
C ARG A 172 -4.99 -25.84 19.68
#